data_AF-A0A662EST7-F1
#
_entry.id   AF-A0A662EST7-F1
#
_cell.length_a   1.000
_cell.length_b   1.000
_cell.length_c   1.000
_cell.angle_alpha   90.00
_cell.angle_beta   90.00
_cell.angle_gamma   90.00
#
_symmetry.space_group_name_H-M   'P 1'
#
loop_
_entity.id
_entity.type
_entity.pdbx_description
1 polymer ?
#
loop_
_entity_poly.entity_id
_entity_poly.type
_entity_poly.pdbx_seq_one_letter_code
_entity_poly.pdbx_strand_id
1 'polypeptide(L)'
;MPIGEGLSGKRRIAIIRSMRRIAMREVVIKALLVDPSSNSPVVLLKDRHSKRALPIWIGETEAISIAFGLQSEDFPRPLTHALMKEMLDDLHAHVEKVVIKEVRDNTYFASIFLTDANGTLFEFDARPSDSLALSLRVGCPIYIADEVFEAAGIESPFADEDEFQEFIEYELDLNEFRRRSRSEGSE
;
A
#
# COMPACT_ATOMS: atom_id res chain seq x y z
N MET A 1 -18.45 -5.51 -35.44
CA MET A 1 -17.10 -6.03 -35.15
C MET A 1 -17.13 -6.56 -33.72
N PRO A 2 -17.00 -7.86 -33.46
CA PRO A 2 -16.94 -8.36 -32.10
C PRO A 2 -15.53 -8.10 -31.55
N ILE A 3 -15.43 -7.26 -30.53
CA ILE A 3 -14.22 -7.08 -29.73
C ILE A 3 -14.40 -7.99 -28.53
N GLY A 4 -14.10 -9.27 -28.70
CA GLY A 4 -14.42 -10.25 -27.66
C GLY A 4 -13.80 -11.59 -27.98
N GLU A 5 -12.49 -11.70 -27.71
CA GLU A 5 -11.75 -12.94 -27.44
C GLU A 5 -10.26 -12.58 -27.43
N GLY A 6 -9.70 -12.23 -26.26
CA GLY A 6 -8.26 -11.93 -26.20
C GLY A 6 -7.61 -11.89 -24.83
N LEU A 7 -8.32 -11.50 -23.77
CA LEU A 7 -7.65 -11.21 -22.48
C LEU A 7 -8.02 -12.13 -21.30
N SER A 8 -8.88 -13.14 -21.50
CA SER A 8 -9.53 -13.81 -20.36
C SER A 8 -8.87 -15.13 -19.90
N GLY A 9 -8.13 -15.84 -20.76
CA GLY A 9 -7.78 -17.25 -20.47
C GLY A 9 -6.56 -17.47 -19.58
N LYS A 10 -5.46 -16.72 -19.78
CA LYS A 10 -4.15 -17.07 -19.22
C LYS A 10 -3.86 -16.54 -17.81
N ARG A 11 -4.59 -15.53 -17.32
CA ARG A 11 -4.43 -15.02 -15.93
C ARG A 11 -5.30 -15.74 -14.89
N ARG A 12 -6.32 -16.50 -15.31
CA ARG A 12 -7.34 -17.12 -14.42
C ARG A 12 -6.84 -18.26 -13.52
N ILE A 13 -5.83 -19.03 -13.94
CA ILE A 13 -5.43 -20.29 -13.24
C ILE A 13 -4.10 -20.14 -12.47
N ALA A 14 -3.23 -19.20 -12.88
CA ALA A 14 -1.94 -18.99 -12.23
C ALA A 14 -2.07 -18.29 -10.85
N ILE A 15 -3.02 -17.35 -10.72
CA ILE A 15 -3.22 -16.52 -9.51
C ILE A 15 -3.56 -17.40 -8.29
N ILE A 16 -4.52 -18.32 -8.42
CA ILE A 16 -4.95 -19.20 -7.31
C ILE A 16 -3.82 -20.11 -6.81
N ARG A 17 -2.92 -20.56 -7.71
CA ARG A 17 -1.79 -21.44 -7.35
C ARG A 17 -0.59 -20.68 -6.77
N SER A 18 -0.37 -19.44 -7.19
CA SER A 18 0.70 -18.57 -6.70
C SER A 18 0.41 -18.01 -5.30
N MET A 19 -0.84 -17.60 -5.05
CA MET A 19 -1.25 -16.95 -3.79
C MET A 19 -1.24 -17.88 -2.56
N ARG A 20 -1.26 -19.21 -2.74
CA ARG A 20 -1.28 -20.18 -1.62
C ARG A 20 0.05 -20.31 -0.86
N ARG A 21 1.09 -19.54 -1.21
CA ARG A 21 2.44 -19.71 -0.65
C ARG A 21 3.10 -18.47 -0.05
N ILE A 22 2.54 -17.27 -0.23
CA ILE A 22 3.13 -16.06 0.34
C ILE A 22 2.44 -15.76 1.67
N ALA A 23 3.18 -15.90 2.76
CA ALA A 23 2.75 -15.40 4.05
C ALA A 23 2.66 -13.87 3.99
N MET A 24 1.56 -13.32 4.48
CA MET A 24 1.26 -11.89 4.41
C MET A 24 0.68 -11.44 5.74
N ARG A 25 0.98 -10.18 6.10
CA ARG A 25 0.49 -9.54 7.31
C ARG A 25 -0.46 -8.42 6.96
N GLU A 26 -1.57 -8.34 7.68
CA GLU A 26 -2.46 -7.19 7.60
C GLU A 26 -1.80 -5.99 8.29
N VAL A 27 -1.86 -4.84 7.62
CA VAL A 27 -1.24 -3.60 8.11
C VAL A 27 -2.24 -2.46 8.11
N VAL A 28 -1.90 -1.40 8.85
CA VAL A 28 -2.62 -0.14 8.84
C VAL A 28 -1.67 1.00 8.47
N ILE A 29 -2.19 2.03 7.81
CA ILE A 29 -1.47 3.29 7.63
C ILE A 29 -1.43 3.96 8.99
N LYS A 30 -0.25 3.98 9.64
CA LYS A 30 -0.09 4.57 10.97
C LYS A 30 0.14 6.08 10.89
N ALA A 31 0.91 6.54 9.90
CA ALA A 31 1.11 7.95 9.65
C ALA A 31 1.63 8.27 8.25
N LEU A 32 1.57 9.56 7.95
CA LEU A 32 2.20 10.21 6.82
C LEU A 32 3.16 11.28 7.36
N LEU A 33 4.44 11.12 7.08
CA LEU A 33 5.54 11.91 7.61
C LEU A 33 6.27 12.66 6.50
N VAL A 34 7.15 13.58 6.88
CA VAL A 34 8.13 14.20 5.99
C VAL A 34 9.52 13.82 6.47
N ASP A 35 10.34 13.26 5.58
CA ASP A 35 11.75 13.02 5.84
C ASP A 35 12.51 14.34 5.84
N PRO A 36 13.04 14.82 6.99
CA PRO A 36 13.71 16.12 7.05
C PRO A 36 15.03 16.13 6.26
N SER A 37 15.62 14.96 5.96
CA SER A 37 16.87 14.89 5.20
C SER A 37 16.66 15.09 3.70
N SER A 38 15.51 14.67 3.18
CA SER A 38 15.19 14.69 1.75
C SER A 38 13.98 15.57 1.41
N ASN A 39 13.32 16.12 2.41
CA ASN A 39 12.02 16.80 2.33
C ASN A 39 10.96 15.99 1.57
N SER A 40 11.06 14.66 1.60
CA SER A 40 10.19 13.76 0.85
C SER A 40 9.13 13.14 1.77
N PRO A 41 7.87 12.99 1.31
CA PRO A 41 6.84 12.31 2.08
C PRO A 41 7.14 10.82 2.29
N VAL A 42 6.81 10.32 3.48
CA VAL A 42 6.94 8.90 3.86
C VAL A 42 5.63 8.42 4.45
N VAL A 43 5.07 7.35 3.89
CA VAL A 43 3.94 6.64 4.53
C VAL A 43 4.48 5.52 5.40
N LEU A 44 4.03 5.45 6.65
CA LEU A 44 4.41 4.40 7.60
C LEU A 44 3.29 3.38 7.74
N LEU A 45 3.56 2.14 7.34
CA LEU A 45 2.62 1.02 7.45
C LEU A 45 2.99 0.16 8.67
N LYS A 46 2.08 -0.05 9.61
CA LYS A 46 2.32 -0.84 10.83
C LYS A 46 1.58 -2.17 10.76
N ASP A 47 2.27 -3.27 11.08
CA ASP A 47 1.64 -4.58 11.28
C ASP A 47 0.63 -4.49 12.44
N ARG A 48 -0.59 -4.99 12.22
CA ARG A 48 -1.66 -4.97 13.23
C ARG A 48 -1.35 -5.82 14.45
N HIS A 49 -0.47 -6.81 14.32
CA HIS A 49 -0.25 -7.86 15.33
C HIS A 49 1.19 -7.90 15.85
N SER A 50 2.08 -7.03 15.38
CA SER A 50 3.45 -6.98 15.84
C SER A 50 3.99 -5.55 15.90
N LYS A 51 5.18 -5.41 16.49
CA LYS A 51 5.91 -4.14 16.49
C LYS A 51 6.68 -3.93 15.18
N ARG A 52 6.24 -4.46 14.04
CA ARG A 52 6.92 -4.21 12.76
C ARG A 52 6.25 -3.07 12.01
N ALA A 53 7.06 -2.26 11.35
CA ALA A 53 6.58 -1.22 10.46
C ALA A 53 7.38 -1.20 9.15
N LEU A 54 6.78 -0.64 8.09
CA LEU A 54 7.42 -0.45 6.79
C LEU A 54 7.25 1.02 6.37
N PRO A 55 8.34 1.80 6.31
CA PRO A 55 8.31 3.12 5.67
C PRO A 55 8.37 2.98 4.15
N ILE A 56 7.53 3.74 3.45
CA ILE A 56 7.59 3.83 1.98
C ILE A 56 7.63 5.32 1.62
N TRP A 57 8.70 5.72 0.94
CA TRP A 57 8.81 7.06 0.36
C TRP A 57 7.88 7.17 -0.85
N ILE A 58 7.11 8.24 -0.91
CA ILE A 58 6.14 8.52 -1.96
C ILE A 58 6.29 9.96 -2.43
N GLY A 59 5.72 10.29 -3.60
CA GLY A 59 5.70 11.67 -4.07
C GLY A 59 4.67 12.53 -3.33
N GLU A 60 4.82 13.84 -3.47
CA GLU A 60 3.97 14.85 -2.82
C GLU A 60 2.49 14.70 -3.21
N THR A 61 2.22 14.49 -4.50
CA THR A 61 0.85 14.33 -5.02
C THR A 61 0.19 13.06 -4.48
N GLU A 62 0.96 11.97 -4.36
CA GLU A 62 0.48 10.73 -3.74
C GLU A 62 0.21 10.91 -2.25
N ALA A 63 1.11 11.60 -1.54
CA ALA A 63 0.96 11.90 -0.11
C ALA A 63 -0.32 12.71 0.16
N ILE A 64 -0.59 13.73 -0.65
CA ILE A 64 -1.83 14.52 -0.58
C ILE A 64 -3.06 13.63 -0.78
N SER A 65 -3.05 12.74 -1.78
CA SER A 65 -4.19 11.83 -2.01
C SER A 65 -4.43 10.88 -0.83
N ILE A 66 -3.36 10.37 -0.21
CA ILE A 66 -3.46 9.53 0.99
C ILE A 66 -3.98 10.35 2.18
N ALA A 67 -3.49 11.57 2.40
CA ALA A 67 -3.94 12.45 3.47
C ALA A 67 -5.45 12.73 3.41
N PHE A 68 -5.96 13.09 2.23
CA PHE A 68 -7.40 13.28 2.02
C PHE A 68 -8.21 11.99 2.27
N GLY A 69 -7.64 10.83 1.93
CA GLY A 69 -8.27 9.54 2.22
C GLY A 69 -8.35 9.26 3.72
N LEU A 70 -7.29 9.57 4.48
CA LEU A 70 -7.26 9.40 5.94
C LEU A 70 -8.24 10.33 6.66
N GLN A 71 -8.41 11.56 6.16
CA GLN A 71 -9.33 12.54 6.72
C GLN A 71 -10.81 12.27 6.35
N SER A 72 -11.07 11.30 5.46
CA SER A 72 -12.41 11.04 4.91
C SER A 72 -13.06 12.32 4.37
N GLU A 73 -12.26 13.15 3.68
CA GLU A 73 -12.69 14.47 3.23
C GLU A 73 -13.51 14.37 1.94
N ASP A 74 -14.73 14.89 1.98
CA ASP A 74 -15.62 14.96 0.82
C ASP A 74 -15.37 16.25 0.02
N PHE A 75 -15.05 16.09 -1.26
CA PHE A 75 -14.83 17.20 -2.19
C PHE A 75 -16.06 17.44 -3.07
N PRO A 76 -16.38 18.70 -3.45
CA PRO A 76 -17.49 19.01 -4.36
C PRO A 76 -17.40 18.32 -5.74
N ARG A 77 -16.19 17.94 -6.16
CA ARG A 77 -15.92 17.17 -7.38
C ARG A 77 -15.00 16.01 -7.01
N PRO A 78 -15.23 14.80 -7.55
CA PRO A 78 -14.43 13.64 -7.20
C PRO A 78 -12.99 13.81 -7.69
N LEU A 79 -12.03 13.59 -6.78
CA LEU A 79 -10.62 13.43 -7.11
C LEU A 79 -10.35 12.03 -7.69
N THR A 80 -9.16 11.80 -8.23
CA THR A 80 -8.83 10.60 -9.03
C THR A 80 -9.23 9.28 -8.37
N HIS A 81 -8.82 9.03 -7.13
CA HIS A 81 -9.13 7.77 -6.45
C HIS A 81 -10.59 7.68 -5.98
N ALA A 82 -11.26 8.81 -5.78
CA ALA A 82 -12.71 8.83 -5.49
C ALA A 82 -13.51 8.50 -6.75
N LEU A 83 -13.16 9.10 -7.89
CA LEU A 83 -13.72 8.76 -9.20
C LEU A 83 -13.49 7.29 -9.54
N MET A 84 -12.30 6.75 -9.25
CA MET A 84 -12.01 5.33 -9.46
C MET A 84 -12.93 4.43 -8.63
N LYS A 85 -13.18 4.78 -7.36
CA LYS A 85 -14.15 4.07 -6.52
C LYS A 85 -15.55 4.14 -7.12
N GLU A 86 -16.03 5.32 -7.50
CA GLU A 86 -17.36 5.48 -8.12
C GLU A 86 -17.52 4.61 -9.38
N MET A 87 -16.50 4.58 -10.24
CA MET A 87 -16.49 3.73 -11.42
C MET A 87 -16.53 2.24 -11.08
N LEU A 88 -15.81 1.79 -10.05
CA LEU A 88 -15.82 0.40 -9.61
C LEU A 88 -17.19 0.01 -9.02
N ASP A 89 -17.78 0.88 -8.21
CA ASP A 89 -19.11 0.69 -7.61
C ASP A 89 -20.18 0.55 -8.70
N ASP A 90 -20.16 1.43 -9.71
CA ASP A 90 -21.10 1.41 -10.85
C ASP A 90 -20.93 0.17 -11.75
N LEU A 91 -19.70 -0.35 -11.83
CA LEU A 91 -19.39 -1.59 -12.55
C LEU A 91 -19.64 -2.85 -11.69
N HIS A 92 -20.12 -2.69 -10.46
CA HIS A 92 -20.33 -3.77 -9.49
C HIS A 92 -19.05 -4.60 -9.27
N ALA A 93 -17.89 -3.93 -9.27
CA ALA A 93 -16.60 -4.50 -8.95
C ALA A 93 -16.24 -4.19 -7.51
N HIS A 94 -15.80 -5.21 -6.77
CA HIS A 94 -15.43 -5.09 -5.36
C HIS A 94 -13.92 -5.24 -5.19
N VAL A 95 -13.28 -4.25 -4.54
CA VAL A 95 -11.84 -4.34 -4.21
C VAL A 95 -11.68 -5.18 -2.95
N GLU A 96 -11.16 -6.39 -3.11
CA GLU A 96 -10.99 -7.36 -2.02
C GLU A 96 -9.90 -6.94 -1.04
N LYS A 97 -8.75 -6.52 -1.58
CA LYS A 97 -7.56 -6.15 -0.82
C LYS A 97 -6.52 -5.50 -1.71
N VAL A 98 -5.57 -4.84 -1.07
CA VAL A 98 -4.32 -4.46 -1.69
C VAL A 98 -3.16 -5.18 -1.02
N VAL A 99 -2.13 -5.52 -1.80
CA VAL A 99 -0.97 -6.26 -1.31
C VAL A 99 0.30 -5.59 -1.81
N ILE A 100 1.17 -5.15 -0.90
CA ILE A 100 2.55 -4.80 -1.23
C ILE A 100 3.33 -6.11 -1.27
N LYS A 101 3.66 -6.55 -2.48
CA LYS A 101 4.10 -7.92 -2.76
C LYS A 101 5.62 -8.08 -2.79
N GLU A 102 6.33 -7.03 -3.15
CA GLU A 102 7.75 -7.13 -3.46
C GLU A 102 8.45 -5.77 -3.36
N VAL A 103 9.75 -5.81 -3.06
CA VAL A 103 10.68 -4.70 -3.21
C VAL A 103 11.85 -5.15 -4.07
N ARG A 104 12.21 -4.37 -5.11
CA ARG A 104 13.42 -4.58 -5.92
C ARG A 104 14.08 -3.23 -6.16
N ASP A 105 15.39 -3.15 -5.95
CA ASP A 105 16.16 -1.92 -6.20
C ASP A 105 15.52 -0.67 -5.55
N ASN A 106 15.08 -0.80 -4.29
CA ASN A 106 14.33 0.22 -3.54
C ASN A 106 12.98 0.66 -4.15
N THR A 107 12.46 -0.08 -5.13
CA THR A 107 11.16 0.14 -5.74
C THR A 107 10.18 -0.90 -5.23
N TYR A 108 9.13 -0.45 -4.56
CA TYR A 108 8.06 -1.30 -4.06
C TYR A 108 6.99 -1.54 -5.13
N PHE A 109 6.53 -2.78 -5.23
CA PHE A 109 5.47 -3.21 -6.13
C PHE A 109 4.26 -3.64 -5.31
N ALA A 110 3.07 -3.26 -5.78
CA ALA A 110 1.81 -3.66 -5.16
C ALA A 110 0.88 -4.31 -6.19
N SER A 111 -0.12 -5.00 -5.68
CA SER A 111 -1.23 -5.54 -6.45
C SER A 111 -2.55 -5.15 -5.81
N ILE A 112 -3.51 -4.73 -6.63
CA ILE A 112 -4.91 -4.52 -6.25
C ILE A 112 -5.69 -5.75 -6.70
N PHE A 113 -6.35 -6.41 -5.76
CA PHE A 113 -7.21 -7.56 -6.02
C PHE A 113 -8.66 -7.10 -6.03
N LEU A 114 -9.38 -7.41 -7.10
CA LEU A 114 -10.81 -7.08 -7.21
C LEU A 114 -11.60 -8.24 -7.81
N THR A 115 -12.85 -8.37 -7.41
CA THR A 115 -13.81 -9.30 -8.01
C THR A 115 -14.85 -8.56 -8.81
N ASP A 116 -15.20 -9.05 -10.01
CA ASP A 116 -16.35 -8.55 -10.75
C ASP A 116 -17.69 -9.07 -10.19
N ALA A 117 -18.80 -8.61 -10.77
CA ALA A 117 -20.15 -9.05 -10.43
C ALA A 117 -20.39 -10.57 -10.57
N ASN A 118 -19.55 -11.28 -11.33
CA ASN A 118 -19.64 -12.74 -11.50
C ASN A 118 -18.74 -13.49 -10.50
N GLY A 119 -18.06 -12.78 -9.59
CA GLY A 119 -17.09 -13.33 -8.65
C GLY A 119 -15.76 -13.69 -9.29
N THR A 120 -15.48 -13.21 -10.51
CA THR A 120 -14.18 -13.43 -11.16
C THR A 120 -13.13 -12.57 -10.48
N LEU A 121 -12.09 -13.19 -9.92
CA LEU A 121 -10.95 -12.50 -9.31
C LEU A 121 -9.99 -11.97 -10.38
N PHE A 122 -9.63 -10.70 -10.25
CA PHE A 122 -8.61 -10.01 -11.03
C PHE A 122 -7.51 -9.50 -10.12
N GLU A 123 -6.30 -9.44 -10.68
CA GLU A 123 -5.13 -8.85 -10.05
C GLU A 123 -4.56 -7.79 -10.99
N PHE A 124 -4.39 -6.57 -10.48
CA PHE A 124 -3.82 -5.44 -11.19
C PHE A 124 -2.52 -5.02 -10.53
N ASP A 125 -1.47 -4.90 -11.33
CA ASP A 125 -0.21 -4.32 -10.88
C ASP A 125 -0.40 -2.82 -10.60
N ALA A 126 0.12 -2.35 -9.47
CA ALA A 126 -0.05 -0.98 -9.03
C ALA A 126 1.15 -0.51 -8.19
N ARG A 127 1.30 0.81 -8.08
CA ARG A 127 2.21 1.40 -7.09
C ARG A 127 1.60 1.26 -5.69
N PRO A 128 2.41 1.15 -4.63
CA PRO A 128 1.90 1.15 -3.26
C PRO A 128 1.06 2.40 -2.96
N SER A 129 1.52 3.58 -3.35
CA SER A 129 0.79 4.84 -3.13
C SER A 129 -0.64 4.83 -3.69
N ASP A 130 -0.82 4.39 -4.93
CA ASP A 130 -2.14 4.29 -5.56
C ASP A 130 -3.02 3.25 -4.87
N SER A 131 -2.42 2.13 -4.47
CA SER A 131 -3.10 1.05 -3.76
C SER A 131 -3.61 1.51 -2.40
N LEU A 132 -2.77 2.22 -1.63
CA LEU A 132 -3.11 2.78 -0.32
C LEU A 132 -4.18 3.88 -0.44
N ALA A 133 -4.06 4.76 -1.44
CA ALA A 133 -5.03 5.80 -1.68
C ALA A 133 -6.41 5.22 -2.03
N LEU A 134 -6.45 4.18 -2.87
CA LEU A 134 -7.69 3.48 -3.21
C LEU A 134 -8.26 2.73 -1.99
N SER A 135 -7.42 1.99 -1.25
CA SER A 135 -7.87 1.18 -0.10
C SER A 135 -8.56 2.02 0.97
N LEU A 136 -8.08 3.24 1.22
CA LEU A 136 -8.71 4.20 2.15
C LEU A 136 -10.14 4.59 1.73
N ARG A 137 -10.41 4.67 0.42
CA ARG A 137 -11.71 5.12 -0.10
C ARG A 137 -12.70 3.98 -0.20
N VAL A 138 -12.24 2.80 -0.61
CA VAL A 138 -13.08 1.60 -0.70
C VAL A 138 -13.23 0.89 0.65
N GLY A 139 -12.34 1.14 1.61
CA GLY A 139 -12.34 0.50 2.93
C GLY A 139 -11.80 -0.94 2.92
N CYS A 140 -10.98 -1.32 1.94
CA CYS A 140 -10.45 -2.69 1.84
C CYS A 140 -9.16 -2.88 2.67
N PRO A 141 -8.89 -4.11 3.13
CA PRO A 141 -7.69 -4.41 3.92
C PRO A 141 -6.40 -4.28 3.10
N ILE A 142 -5.34 -3.85 3.79
CA ILE A 142 -3.99 -3.67 3.26
C ILE A 142 -3.12 -4.80 3.79
N TYR A 143 -2.37 -5.46 2.90
CA TYR A 143 -1.43 -6.49 3.28
C TYR A 143 -0.02 -6.18 2.77
N ILE A 144 0.97 -6.73 3.48
CA ILE A 144 2.37 -6.73 3.06
C ILE A 144 2.86 -8.18 3.11
N ALA A 145 3.57 -8.61 2.08
CA ALA A 145 4.23 -9.91 2.08
C ALA A 145 5.33 -9.99 3.15
N ASP A 146 5.46 -11.12 3.83
CA ASP A 146 6.45 -11.31 4.89
C ASP A 146 7.87 -11.02 4.40
N GLU A 147 8.21 -11.44 3.17
CA GLU A 147 9.49 -11.19 2.51
C GLU A 147 9.80 -9.68 2.36
N VAL A 148 8.78 -8.84 2.12
CA VAL A 148 8.96 -7.38 2.03
C VAL A 148 9.29 -6.80 3.40
N PHE A 149 8.63 -7.29 4.44
CA PHE A 149 8.98 -6.91 5.79
C PHE A 149 10.39 -7.41 6.15
N GLU A 150 10.78 -8.62 5.80
CA GLU A 150 12.14 -9.14 6.03
C GLU A 150 13.21 -8.28 5.37
N ALA A 151 12.99 -7.85 4.12
CA ALA A 151 13.95 -7.04 3.37
C ALA A 151 14.01 -5.57 3.85
N ALA A 152 12.87 -4.94 4.15
CA ALA A 152 12.81 -3.50 4.36
C ALA A 152 12.02 -3.05 5.59
N GLY A 153 11.43 -3.99 6.32
CA GLY A 153 10.71 -3.73 7.55
C GLY A 153 11.65 -3.38 8.70
N ILE A 154 11.18 -2.48 9.54
CA ILE A 154 11.86 -2.07 10.76
C ILE A 154 11.08 -2.54 11.99
N GLU A 155 11.76 -2.63 13.13
CA GLU A 155 11.07 -2.62 14.41
C GLU A 155 10.49 -1.23 14.61
N SER A 156 9.16 -1.14 14.60
CA SER A 156 8.40 0.04 14.99
C SER A 156 8.97 0.55 16.30
N PRO A 157 9.49 1.78 16.37
CA PRO A 157 9.92 2.39 17.62
C PRO A 157 8.73 2.74 18.54
N PHE A 158 7.56 2.14 18.29
CA PHE A 158 6.26 2.53 18.84
C PHE A 158 5.60 1.27 19.39
N ALA A 159 5.93 0.94 20.64
CA ALA A 159 5.29 -0.15 21.35
C ALA A 159 3.81 0.17 21.60
N ASP A 160 3.51 1.43 21.89
CA ASP A 160 2.17 1.97 22.12
C ASP A 160 1.91 3.28 21.35
N GLU A 161 0.74 3.87 21.58
CA GLU A 161 0.28 5.06 20.86
C GLU A 161 0.90 6.35 21.40
N ASP A 162 1.33 6.35 22.66
CA ASP A 162 1.95 7.50 23.34
C ASP A 162 3.41 7.66 22.90
N GLU A 163 4.19 6.57 22.87
CA GLU A 163 5.55 6.55 22.30
C GLU A 163 5.57 7.01 20.83
N PHE A 164 4.50 6.72 20.09
CA PHE A 164 4.37 7.19 18.71
C PHE A 164 4.23 8.71 18.62
N GLN A 165 3.37 9.30 19.45
CA GLN A 165 3.17 10.75 19.42
C GLN A 165 4.44 11.49 19.83
N GLU A 166 5.14 11.01 20.86
CA GLU A 166 6.43 11.59 21.27
C GLU A 166 7.46 11.55 20.14
N PHE A 167 7.57 10.44 19.40
CA PHE A 167 8.49 10.38 18.26
C PHE A 167 8.15 11.36 17.14
N ILE A 168 6.87 11.50 16.80
CA ILE A 168 6.40 12.44 15.77
C ILE A 168 6.75 13.88 16.16
N GLU A 169 6.69 14.19 17.45
CA GLU A 169 7.00 15.52 17.98
C GLU A 169 8.51 15.78 18.09
N TYR A 170 9.34 14.77 18.41
CA TYR A 170 10.73 14.99 18.83
C TYR A 170 11.83 14.36 17.95
N GLU A 171 11.58 13.30 17.18
CA GLU A 171 12.64 12.50 16.54
C GLU A 171 12.32 12.05 15.11
N LEU A 172 12.00 12.98 14.20
CA LEU A 172 12.03 12.67 12.75
C LEU A 172 13.46 12.35 12.24
N ASP A 173 14.33 11.66 12.99
CA ASP A 173 15.60 11.14 12.51
C ASP A 173 15.39 9.89 11.64
N LEU A 174 14.79 10.12 10.47
CA LEU A 174 14.59 9.12 9.40
C LEU A 174 15.92 8.58 8.83
N ASN A 175 17.08 9.06 9.29
CA ASN A 175 18.38 8.56 8.84
C ASN A 175 18.69 7.15 9.38
N GLU A 176 18.12 6.73 10.51
CA GLU A 176 18.29 5.35 10.99
C GLU A 176 17.60 4.35 10.05
N PHE A 177 16.38 4.68 9.59
CA PHE A 177 15.67 3.91 8.56
C PHE A 177 16.50 3.77 7.28
N ARG A 178 17.10 4.87 6.83
CA ARG A 178 17.91 4.92 5.61
C ARG A 178 19.19 4.07 5.68
N ARG A 179 19.79 3.89 6.87
CA ARG A 179 20.97 3.03 7.03
C ARG A 179 20.66 1.56 6.80
N ARG A 180 19.49 1.09 7.25
CA ARG A 180 19.05 -0.31 7.05
C ARG A 180 18.59 -0.58 5.62
N SER A 181 17.91 0.37 4.96
CA SER A 181 17.50 0.22 3.56
C SER A 181 18.64 0.33 2.54
N ARG A 182 19.78 0.95 2.90
CA ARG A 182 20.94 1.11 2.00
C ARG A 182 22.04 0.05 2.18
N SER A 183 22.07 -0.68 3.29
CA SER A 183 23.10 -1.70 3.54
C SER A 183 22.98 -2.97 2.69
N GLU A 184 21.89 -3.14 1.93
CA GLU A 184 21.68 -4.30 1.04
C GLU A 184 21.83 -3.95 -0.46
N GLY A 185 22.16 -2.69 -0.80
CA GLY A 185 22.26 -2.21 -2.18
C GLY A 185 23.68 -2.06 -2.73
N SER A 186 24.69 -2.64 -2.07
CA SER A 186 26.07 -2.59 -2.54
C SER A 186 26.83 -3.87 -2.22
N GLU A 187 26.50 -4.94 -2.94
CA GLU A 187 27.45 -5.98 -3.37
C GLU A 187 27.15 -6.40 -4.80
#